data_AF-A0A1Q8LF53-F1
#
_entry.id   AF-A0A1Q8LF53-F1
#
_cell.length_a   1.000
_cell.length_b   1.000
_cell.length_c   1.000
_cell.angle_alpha   90.00
_cell.angle_beta   90.00
_cell.angle_gamma   90.00
#
_symmetry.space_group_name_H-M   'P 1'
#
loop_
_entity.id
_entity.type
_entity.pdbx_description
1 polymer ?
#
loop_
_entity_poly.entity_id
_entity_poly.type
_entity_poly.pdbx_seq_one_letter_code
_entity_poly.pdbx_strand_id
1 'polypeptide(L)'
;MARALELLAARPGFRGGEAGRAIEDAGQWVLTVRFDSVDAYRRALGPFEVREHVHPLLAEADTTTEATYESLVTVTPGAAPVHHPSLLS
;
A
#
# COMPACT_ATOMS: atom_id res chain seq x y z
N MET A 1 11.10 1.89 6.62
CA MET A 1 9.77 2.35 6.13
C MET A 1 9.81 3.58 5.23
N ALA A 2 10.23 4.77 5.67
CA ALA A 2 10.11 6.01 4.86
C ALA A 2 10.70 5.88 3.45
N ARG A 3 11.95 5.40 3.33
CA ARG A 3 12.61 5.16 2.03
C ARG A 3 11.85 4.20 1.12
N ALA A 4 11.27 3.14 1.68
CA ALA A 4 10.48 2.18 0.92
C ALA A 4 9.21 2.85 0.34
N LEU A 5 8.53 3.67 1.16
CA LEU A 5 7.35 4.40 0.71
C LEU A 5 7.69 5.44 -0.36
N GLU A 6 8.81 6.17 -0.24
CA GLU A 6 9.30 7.09 -1.29
C GLU A 6 9.55 6.37 -2.62
N LEU A 7 10.20 5.21 -2.57
CA LEU A 7 10.51 4.42 -3.75
C LEU A 7 9.25 3.92 -4.45
N LEU A 8 8.26 3.45 -3.68
CA LEU A 8 6.94 3.08 -4.17
C LEU A 8 6.18 4.29 -4.72
N ALA A 9 6.26 5.45 -4.05
CA ALA A 9 5.59 6.68 -4.46
C ALA A 9 6.09 7.21 -5.81
N ALA A 10 7.34 6.90 -6.17
CA ALA A 10 7.91 7.22 -7.46
C ALA A 10 7.55 6.22 -8.58
N ARG A 11 6.77 5.16 -8.30
CA ARG A 11 6.38 4.16 -9.32
C ARG A 11 5.10 4.56 -10.05
N PRO A 12 4.97 4.27 -11.36
CA PRO A 12 3.74 4.50 -12.10
C PRO A 12 2.54 3.81 -11.44
N GLY A 13 1.43 4.54 -11.36
CA GLY A 13 0.17 4.07 -10.81
C GLY A 13 0.06 4.10 -9.28
N PHE A 14 1.04 4.66 -8.56
CA PHE A 14 0.91 4.92 -7.13
C PHE A 14 -0.10 6.05 -6.85
N ARG A 15 -0.99 5.84 -5.88
CA ARG A 15 -2.10 6.76 -5.54
C ARG A 15 -2.01 7.38 -4.15
N GLY A 16 -1.02 6.96 -3.37
CA GLY A 16 -0.82 7.39 -1.99
C GLY A 16 -0.50 6.21 -1.08
N GLY A 17 0.06 6.52 0.07
CA GLY A 17 0.31 5.53 1.10
C GLY A 17 0.72 6.17 2.40
N GLU A 18 0.67 5.38 3.45
CA GLU A 18 0.92 5.79 4.83
C GLU A 18 1.47 4.63 5.64
N ALA A 19 2.16 4.97 6.71
CA ALA A 19 2.71 4.03 7.66
C ALA A 19 2.24 4.39 9.06
N GLY A 20 1.60 3.44 9.74
CA GLY A 20 1.12 3.57 11.10
C GLY A 20 1.83 2.60 12.04
N ARG A 21 1.76 2.89 13.34
CA ARG A 21 2.20 2.00 14.41
C ARG A 21 1.06 1.81 15.39
N ALA A 22 0.91 0.61 15.94
CA ALA A 22 -0.04 0.38 17.01
C ALA A 22 0.32 1.24 18.23
N ILE A 23 -0.70 1.76 18.92
CA ILE A 23 -0.50 2.60 20.12
C ILE A 23 -0.05 1.74 21.30
N GLU A 24 -0.62 0.54 21.42
CA GLU A 24 -0.39 -0.39 22.53
C GLU A 24 0.79 -1.35 22.28
N ASP A 25 1.31 -1.42 21.06
CA ASP A 25 2.46 -2.27 20.70
C ASP A 25 3.41 -1.53 19.74
N ALA A 26 4.58 -1.14 20.26
CA ALA A 26 5.58 -0.43 19.47
C ALA A 26 6.27 -1.31 18.41
N GLY A 27 6.15 -2.64 18.50
CA GLY A 27 6.67 -3.58 17.50
C GLY A 27 5.72 -3.78 16.32
N GLN A 28 4.43 -3.51 16.50
CA GLN A 28 3.43 -3.73 15.46
C GLN A 28 3.18 -2.47 14.61
N TRP A 29 3.28 -2.62 13.29
CA TRP A 29 3.08 -1.54 12.33
C TRP A 29 2.17 -1.96 11.18
N VAL A 30 1.66 -0.96 10.45
CA VAL A 30 0.90 -1.15 9.23
C VAL A 30 1.45 -0.25 8.13
N LEU A 31 1.61 -0.78 6.93
CA LEU A 31 1.93 -0.02 5.72
C LEU A 31 0.74 -0.16 4.77
N THR A 32 0.07 0.95 4.49
CA THR A 32 -1.02 0.99 3.51
C THR A 32 -0.55 1.72 2.28
N VAL A 33 -0.66 1.10 1.11
CA VAL A 33 -0.34 1.70 -0.18
C VAL A 33 -1.48 1.46 -1.15
N ARG A 34 -1.78 2.46 -1.98
CA ARG A 34 -2.83 2.38 -2.99
C ARG A 34 -2.22 2.50 -4.38
N PHE A 35 -2.64 1.63 -5.29
CA PHE A 35 -2.25 1.64 -6.69
C PHE A 35 -3.48 1.63 -7.60
N ASP A 36 -3.32 2.05 -8.85
CA ASP A 36 -4.36 1.98 -9.88
C ASP A 36 -4.85 0.55 -10.14
N SER A 37 -3.98 -0.45 -9.97
CA SER A 37 -4.33 -1.86 -10.09
C SER A 37 -3.31 -2.76 -9.38
N VAL A 38 -3.69 -4.02 -9.16
CA VAL A 38 -2.78 -5.06 -8.62
C VAL A 38 -1.55 -5.25 -9.52
N ASP A 39 -1.71 -5.15 -10.83
CA ASP A 39 -0.59 -5.28 -11.75
C ASP A 39 0.35 -4.08 -11.71
N ALA A 40 -0.16 -2.86 -11.49
CA ALA A 40 0.68 -1.69 -11.26
C ALA A 40 1.52 -1.89 -9.99
N TYR A 41 0.93 -2.40 -8.91
CA TYR A 41 1.66 -2.77 -7.70
C TYR A 41 2.72 -3.85 -7.94
N ARG A 42 2.39 -4.95 -8.61
CA ARG A 42 3.36 -6.02 -8.92
C ARG A 42 4.53 -5.50 -9.77
N ARG A 43 4.26 -4.67 -10.78
CA ARG A 43 5.31 -4.01 -11.58
C ARG A 43 6.15 -3.05 -10.76
N ALA A 44 5.55 -2.34 -9.82
CA ALA A 44 6.24 -1.41 -8.93
C ALA A 44 7.34 -2.09 -8.10
N LEU A 45 7.19 -3.39 -7.77
CA LEU A 45 8.15 -4.17 -6.99
C LEU A 45 9.37 -4.71 -7.75
N GLY A 46 9.41 -4.55 -9.09
CA GLY A 46 10.46 -5.10 -9.96
C GLY A 46 11.81 -4.34 -9.99
N PRO A 47 11.84 -2.99 -10.02
CA PRO A 47 13.09 -2.23 -10.14
C PRO A 47 14.11 -2.56 -9.04
N PHE A 48 15.40 -2.48 -9.36
CA PHE A 48 16.48 -2.89 -8.45
C PHE A 48 16.43 -2.17 -7.09
N GLU A 49 16.39 -0.84 -7.07
CA GLU A 49 16.33 -0.07 -5.82
C GLU A 49 15.08 -0.41 -4.98
N VAL A 50 13.97 -0.74 -5.65
CA VAL A 50 12.75 -1.17 -4.96
C VAL A 50 12.97 -2.53 -4.30
N ARG A 51 13.59 -3.48 -5.01
CA ARG A 51 13.94 -4.78 -4.42
C ARG A 51 14.89 -4.64 -3.25
N GLU A 52 15.88 -3.77 -3.35
CA GLU A 52 16.87 -3.54 -2.29
C GLU A 52 16.25 -2.97 -1.01
N HIS A 53 15.31 -2.04 -1.11
CA HIS A 53 14.80 -1.31 0.06
C HIS A 53 13.38 -1.69 0.49
N VAL A 54 12.54 -2.18 -0.43
CA VAL A 54 11.13 -2.51 -0.16
C VAL A 54 10.97 -3.98 0.19
N HIS A 55 11.67 -4.90 -0.48
CA HIS A 55 11.49 -6.33 -0.20
C HIS A 55 11.89 -6.73 1.23
N PRO A 56 13.00 -6.22 1.82
CA PRO A 56 13.32 -6.51 3.22
C PRO A 56 12.21 -6.06 4.18
N LEU A 57 11.64 -4.88 3.93
CA LEU A 57 10.52 -4.38 4.75
C LEU A 57 9.27 -5.27 4.59
N LEU A 58 8.96 -5.72 3.39
CA LEU A 58 7.83 -6.63 3.16
C LEU A 58 8.06 -8.03 3.75
N ALA A 59 9.32 -8.46 3.90
CA ALA A 59 9.65 -9.71 4.56
C ALA A 59 9.38 -9.69 6.08
N GLU A 60 9.28 -8.50 6.68
CA GLU A 60 8.88 -8.31 8.09
C GLU A 60 7.35 -8.30 8.27
N ALA A 61 6.57 -8.22 7.18
CA ALA A 61 5.12 -8.14 7.24
C ALA A 61 4.48 -9.46 7.70
N ASP A 62 3.32 -9.37 8.35
CA ASP A 62 2.49 -10.53 8.63
C ASP A 62 1.92 -11.11 7.32
N THR A 63 2.30 -12.34 6.99
CA THR A 63 1.84 -13.06 5.78
C THR A 63 0.75 -14.08 6.07
N THR A 64 0.22 -14.12 7.29
CA THR A 64 -0.82 -15.09 7.68
C THR A 64 -2.24 -14.62 7.33
N THR A 65 -2.38 -13.35 6.92
CA THR A 65 -3.66 -12.71 6.59
C THR A 65 -3.65 -12.14 5.18
N GLU A 66 -4.84 -11.82 4.63
CA GLU A 66 -4.96 -11.11 3.36
C GLU A 66 -4.44 -9.68 3.53
N ALA A 67 -3.61 -9.23 2.59
CA ALA A 67 -2.99 -7.90 2.60
C ALA A 67 -3.34 -7.07 1.34
N THR A 68 -4.10 -7.65 0.41
CA THR A 68 -4.60 -6.99 -0.79
C THR A 68 -6.09 -6.75 -0.66
N TYR A 69 -6.49 -5.47 -0.72
CA TYR A 69 -7.87 -5.05 -0.61
C TYR A 69 -8.27 -4.18 -1.80
N GLU A 70 -9.55 -4.22 -2.16
CA GLU A 70 -10.15 -3.25 -3.07
C GLU A 70 -10.73 -2.06 -2.31
N SER A 71 -10.73 -0.89 -2.94
CA SER A 71 -11.46 0.27 -2.41
C SER A 71 -12.90 0.17 -2.87
N LEU A 72 -13.86 0.02 -1.95
CA LEU A 72 -15.30 0.04 -2.29
C LEU A 72 -15.89 1.45 -2.19
N VAL A 73 -15.45 2.22 -1.20
CA VAL A 73 -15.90 3.59 -0.93
C VAL A 73 -14.73 4.44 -0.46
N THR A 74 -14.63 5.67 -0.96
CA THR A 74 -13.65 6.66 -0.49
C THR A 74 -14.33 7.99 -0.19
N VAL A 75 -13.86 8.70 0.84
CA VAL A 75 -14.37 10.02 1.23
C VAL A 75 -13.20 11.00 1.30
N THR A 76 -13.39 12.19 0.72
CA THR A 76 -12.47 13.33 0.88
C THR A 76 -13.15 14.37 1.78
N PRO A 77 -12.45 15.04 2.70
CA PRO A 77 -13.04 16.07 3.55
C PRO A 77 -13.80 17.12 2.72
N GLY A 78 -15.07 17.36 3.05
CA GLY A 78 -15.94 18.30 2.33
C GLY A 78 -16.55 17.78 1.03
N ALA A 79 -16.32 16.51 0.65
CA ALA A 79 -16.90 15.88 -0.53
C ALA A 79 -17.87 14.75 -0.17
N ALA A 80 -18.80 14.46 -1.08
CA ALA A 80 -19.66 13.28 -0.97
C ALA A 80 -18.83 11.99 -1.13
N PRO A 81 -19.26 10.86 -0.53
CA PRO A 81 -18.62 9.57 -0.74
C PRO A 81 -18.61 9.15 -2.21
N VAL A 82 -17.50 8.58 -2.66
CA VAL A 82 -17.34 8.01 -3.99
C VAL A 82 -17.34 6.49 -3.88
N HIS A 83 -18.26 5.83 -4.57
CA HIS A 83 -18.31 4.37 -4.70
C HIS A 83 -17.49 3.92 -5.90
N HIS A 84 -16.73 2.84 -5.73
CA HIS A 84 -15.91 2.23 -6.76
C HIS A 84 -16.51 0.88 -7.18
N PRO A 85 -16.36 0.48 -8.46
CA PRO A 85 -16.81 -0.84 -8.90
C PRO A 85 -16.00 -1.94 -8.21
N SER A 86 -16.66 -3.04 -7.84
CA SER A 86 -15.97 -4.20 -7.30
C SER A 86 -15.18 -4.93 -8.38
N LEU A 87 -14.03 -5.47 -8.01
CA LEU A 87 -13.16 -6.31 -8.82
C LEU A 87 -13.57 -7.79 -8.78
N LEU A 88 -14.56 -8.15 -7.97
CA LEU A 88 -15.04 -9.54 -7.78
C LEU A 88 -16.35 -9.85 -8.53
N SER A 89 -16.93 -8.87 -9.23
CA SER A 89 -18.17 -9.01 -9.98
C SER A 89 -18.00 -9.64 -11.35
#